data_AF-A0A4V3XJT0-F1
#
_entry.id   AF-A0A4V3XJT0-F1
#
_cell.length_a   1.000
_cell.length_b   1.000
_cell.length_c   1.000
_cell.angle_alpha   90.00
_cell.angle_beta   90.00
_cell.angle_gamma   90.00
#
_symmetry.space_group_name_H-M   'P 1'
#
loop_
_entity.id
_entity.type
_entity.pdbx_description
1 polymer ?
#
loop_
_entity_poly.entity_id
_entity_poly.type
_entity_poly.pdbx_seq_one_letter_code
_entity_poly.pdbx_strand_id
1 'polypeptide(L)' 'ITHPVKLLLLQILEDRYERAATVIVSQLPVAKWHAYLDEPTVADAILDRLIPKAHRIELKGKSLRKRPDHLSL' A
#
# COMPACT_ATOMS: atom_id res chain seq x y z
N ILE A 1 10.48 7.46 4.76
CA ILE A 1 11.18 6.46 3.92
C ILE A 1 12.27 7.18 3.13
N THR A 2 13.43 6.55 2.90
CA THR A 2 14.53 7.19 2.17
C THR A 2 14.20 7.30 0.68
N HIS A 3 14.77 8.30 0.00
CA HIS A 3 14.55 8.52 -1.43
C HIS A 3 14.86 7.28 -2.30
N PRO A 4 15.99 6.55 -2.11
CA PRO A 4 16.27 5.34 -2.89
C PRO A 4 15.18 4.26 -2.78
N VAL A 5 14.55 4.14 -1.60
CA VAL A 5 13.46 3.17 -1.38
C VAL A 5 12.20 3.57 -2.15
N LYS A 6 11.92 4.88 -2.27
CA LYS A 6 10.79 5.37 -3.09
C LYS A 6 11.01 5.06 -4.58
N LEU A 7 12.22 5.30 -5.07
CA LEU A 7 12.58 5.00 -6.46
C LEU A 7 12.53 3.49 -6.75
N LEU A 8 13.00 2.65 -5.83
CA LEU A 8 12.88 1.20 -5.97
C LEU A 8 11.42 0.74 -6.03
N LEU A 9 10.55 1.31 -5.19
CA LEU A 9 9.11 1.04 -5.25
C LEU A 9 8.54 1.44 -6.61
N LEU A 10 8.89 2.63 -7.11
CA LEU A 10 8.45 3.08 -8.42
C LEU A 10 8.91 2.14 -9.54
N GLN A 11 10.17 1.70 -9.53
CA GLN A 11 10.72 0.74 -10.51
C GLN A 11 9.93 -0.58 -10.52
N ILE A 12 9.68 -1.15 -9.34
CA ILE A 12 8.88 -2.39 -9.22
C ILE A 12 7.46 -2.17 -9.78
N LEU A 13 6.86 -1.01 -9.52
CA LEU A 13 5.53 -0.69 -10.02
C LEU A 13 5.52 -0.48 -11.53
N GLU A 14 6.54 0.13 -12.10
CA GLU A 14 6.71 0.29 -13.56
C GLU A 14 6.81 -1.06 -14.26
N ASP A 15 7.63 -1.97 -13.75
CA ASP A 15 7.80 -3.30 -14.34
C ASP A 15 6.51 -4.12 -14.33
N ARG A 16 5.60 -3.86 -13.37
CA ARG A 16 4.33 -4.57 -13.22
C ARG A 16 3.14 -3.85 -13.87
N TYR A 17 3.26 -2.55 -14.13
CA TYR A 17 2.16 -1.73 -14.63
C TYR A 17 1.62 -2.32 -15.94
N GLU A 18 0.30 -2.56 -15.99
CA GLU A 18 -0.41 -3.19 -17.11
C GLU A 18 0.08 -4.58 -17.55
N ARG A 19 0.93 -5.24 -16.76
CA ARG A 19 1.47 -6.57 -17.05
C ARG A 19 1.02 -7.63 -16.06
N ALA A 20 0.92 -7.29 -14.77
CA ALA A 20 0.56 -8.24 -13.74
C ALA A 20 -0.21 -7.59 -12.58
N ALA A 21 -1.09 -8.36 -11.93
CA ALA A 21 -1.84 -7.90 -10.77
C ALA A 21 -0.92 -7.67 -9.56
N THR A 22 -1.09 -6.56 -8.84
CA THR A 22 -0.28 -6.22 -7.66
C THR A 22 -1.19 -6.05 -6.45
N VAL A 23 -0.87 -6.74 -5.35
CA VAL A 23 -1.60 -6.61 -4.08
C VAL A 23 -0.75 -5.82 -3.10
N ILE A 24 -1.33 -4.75 -2.54
CA ILE A 24 -0.72 -3.93 -1.50
C ILE A 24 -1.58 -3.98 -0.26
N VAL A 25 -0.95 -4.25 0.88
CA VAL A 25 -1.58 -4.22 2.20
C VAL A 25 -0.93 -3.12 3.01
N SER A 26 -1.74 -2.19 3.52
CA SER A 26 -1.26 -1.06 4.30
C SER A 26 -2.16 -0.82 5.50
N GLN A 27 -1.55 -0.44 6.63
CA GLN A 27 -2.26 0.11 7.77
C GLN A 27 -2.56 1.60 7.60
N LEU A 28 -1.95 2.23 6.59
CA LEU A 28 -2.15 3.64 6.27
C LEU A 28 -3.31 3.76 5.26
N PRO A 29 -4.32 4.61 5.53
CA PRO A 29 -5.35 4.93 4.55
C PRO A 29 -4.71 5.48 3.26
N VAL A 30 -5.25 5.11 2.09
CA VAL A 30 -4.74 5.55 0.78
C VAL A 30 -4.59 7.07 0.68
N ALA A 31 -5.53 7.82 1.24
CA ALA A 31 -5.49 9.29 1.25
C ALA A 31 -4.24 9.88 1.94
N LYS A 32 -3.56 9.12 2.80
CA LYS A 32 -2.34 9.56 3.48
C LYS A 32 -1.06 9.12 2.76
N TRP A 33 -1.16 8.31 1.70
CA TRP A 33 0.01 7.76 1.03
C TRP A 33 0.86 8.85 0.39
N HIS A 34 0.22 9.82 -0.28
CA HIS A 34 0.94 10.95 -0.90
C HIS A 34 1.79 11.70 0.14
N ALA A 35 1.19 12.06 1.28
CA ALA A 35 1.88 12.75 2.37
C ALA A 35 2.96 11.88 3.03
N TYR A 36 2.75 10.56 3.11
CA TYR A 36 3.74 9.64 3.69
C TYR A 36 4.98 9.45 2.81
N LEU A 37 4.79 9.51 1.49
CA LEU A 37 5.90 9.47 0.52
C LEU A 37 6.71 10.77 0.56
N ASP A 38 6.10 11.90 0.93
CA ASP A 38 6.76 13.19 1.19
C ASP A 38 7.76 13.61 0.09
N GLU A 39 7.32 13.45 -1.16
CA GLU A 39 8.06 13.82 -2.37
C GLU A 39 7.08 13.89 -3.54
N PRO A 40 6.48 15.06 -3.82
CA PRO A 40 5.30 15.19 -4.68
C PRO A 40 5.44 14.44 -6.01
N THR A 41 6.53 14.67 -6.73
CA THR A 41 6.76 14.06 -8.05
C THR A 41 6.79 12.53 -8.02
N VAL A 42 7.48 11.94 -7.05
CA VAL A 42 7.58 10.47 -6.93
C VAL A 42 6.27 9.90 -6.37
N ALA A 43 5.61 10.62 -5.47
CA ALA A 43 4.33 10.24 -4.91
C ALA A 43 3.24 10.16 -5.97
N ASP A 44 3.12 11.17 -6.82
CA ASP A 44 2.19 11.19 -7.95
C ASP A 44 2.46 10.01 -8.89
N ALA A 45 3.72 9.81 -9.30
CA ALA A 45 4.09 8.70 -10.19
C ALA A 45 3.73 7.32 -9.62
N ILE A 46 3.92 7.10 -8.32
CA ILE A 46 3.54 5.85 -7.64
C ILE A 46 2.02 5.69 -7.59
N LEU A 47 1.29 6.75 -7.22
CA LEU A 47 -0.16 6.69 -7.05
C LEU A 47 -0.90 6.55 -8.39
N ASP A 48 -0.42 7.18 -9.45
CA ASP A 48 -0.96 7.05 -10.81
C ASP A 48 -0.92 5.61 -11.31
N ARG A 49 0.09 4.82 -10.90
CA ARG A 49 0.23 3.41 -11.30
C ARG A 49 -0.67 2.47 -10.50
N LEU A 50 -1.06 2.88 -9.28
CA LEU A 50 -1.76 2.03 -8.33
C LEU A 50 -3.26 2.30 -8.29
N ILE A 51 -3.64 3.56 -8.10
CA ILE A 51 -5.00 3.93 -7.70
C ILE A 51 -6.04 3.80 -8.81
N PRO A 52 -5.79 4.23 -10.06
CA PRO A 52 -6.84 4.27 -11.09
C PRO A 52 -7.51 2.92 -11.39
N LYS A 53 -6.77 1.81 -11.23
CA LYS A 53 -7.26 0.44 -11.50
C LYS A 53 -7.37 -0.42 -10.24
N ALA A 54 -7.25 0.17 -9.04
CA ALA A 54 -7.24 -0.59 -7.80
C ALA A 54 -8.66 -0.99 -7.33
N HIS A 55 -8.81 -2.25 -6.96
CA HIS A 55 -9.89 -2.69 -6.07
C HIS A 55 -9.48 -2.43 -4.63
N ARG A 56 -10.21 -1.55 -3.94
CA ARG A 56 -9.92 -1.15 -2.55
C ARG A 56 -10.81 -1.92 -1.58
N ILE A 57 -10.18 -2.61 -0.64
CA ILE A 57 -10.86 -3.34 0.43
C ILE A 57 -10.40 -2.76 1.77
N GLU A 58 -11.31 -2.09 2.48
CA GLU A 58 -11.05 -1.60 3.83
C GLU A 58 -11.35 -2.69 4.85
N LEU A 59 -10.29 -3.25 5.44
CA LEU A 59 -10.41 -4.24 6.49
C LEU A 59 -10.83 -3.56 7.81
N LYS A 60 -11.86 -4.12 8.44
CA LYS A 60 -12.38 -3.68 9.75
C LYS A 60 -12.35 -4.85 10.73
N GLY A 61 -12.29 -4.55 12.02
CA GLY A 61 -12.36 -5.55 13.09
C GLY A 61 -11.17 -5.53 14.04
N LYS A 62 -11.20 -6.43 15.02
CA LYS A 62 -10.14 -6.58 16.03
C LYS A 62 -8.98 -7.41 15.46
N SER A 63 -7.77 -7.19 16.00
CA SER A 63 -6.61 -7.99 15.63
C SER A 63 -6.83 -9.47 15.94
N LEU A 64 -6.64 -10.32 14.93
CA LEU A 64 -6.69 -11.78 15.07
C LEU A 64 -5.44 -12.36 15.77
N ARG A 65 -4.42 -11.53 16.05
CA ARG A 65 -3.23 -11.96 16.83
C ARG A 65 -3.56 -12.17 18.30
N LYS A 66 -4.56 -11.44 18.81
CA LYS A 66 -5.10 -11.75 20.15
C LYS A 66 -5.77 -13.11 20.01
N ARG A 67 -5.36 -14.09 20.84
CA ARG A 67 -6.08 -15.36 20.91
C ARG A 67 -7.56 -15.00 21.08
N PRO A 68 -8.46 -15.63 20.31
CA PRO A 68 -9.87 -15.54 20.62
C PRO A 68 -10.04 -15.89 22.10
N ASP A 69 -10.76 -15.08 22.87
CA ASP A 69 -11.00 -15.36 24.30
C ASP A 69 -11.55 -16.78 24.52
N HIS A 70 -12.19 -17.38 23.51
CA HIS A 70 -12.71 -18.74 23.52
C HIS A 70 -11.65 -19.87 23.40
N LEU A 71 -10.38 -19.55 23.13
CA LEU A 71 -9.27 -20.52 23.09
C LEU A 71 -8.34 -20.42 24.31
N SER A 72 -8.72 -19.61 25.29
CA SER A 72 -8.08 -19.55 26.61
C SER A 72 -8.67 -20.67 27.47
N LEU A 73 -8.19 -21.90 27.27
CA LEU A 73 -8.37 -22.99 28.24
C LEU A 73 -7.44 -22.79 29.43
#